data_AF-A0A7U7GBI0-F1
#
_entry.id   AF-A0A7U7GBI0-F1
#
_cell.length_a   1.000
_cell.length_b   1.000
_cell.length_c   1.000
_cell.angle_alpha   90.00
_cell.angle_beta   90.00
_cell.angle_gamma   90.00
#
_symmetry.space_group_name_H-M   'P 1'
#
loop_
_entity.id
_entity.type
_entity.pdbx_description
1 polymer ?
#
loop_
_entity_poly.entity_id
_entity_poly.type
_entity_poly.pdbx_seq_one_letter_code
_entity_poly.pdbx_strand_id
1 'polypeptide(L)'
;MKNYILTMSWDLWVIGCLKRLFDYAQAKTLVEQNPIASLPTRFITTQESRDRALEPAEIRTFLVELYQSNIARRNKLALHLLLLTLTRKGELTQARWEHFHFDGGEWLIPPENSKTEKPHVVYLSRQATELFRELHGLAGDSEWVLPGRVSHQPISPMTLNAAMT
;
A
#
# COMPACT_ATOMS: atom_id res chain seq x y z
N MET A 1 16.67 20.47 16.55
CA MET A 1 17.09 19.79 15.31
C MET A 1 16.05 18.74 14.88
N LYS A 2 14.79 19.17 14.65
CA LYS A 2 13.67 18.31 14.21
C LYS A 2 12.75 19.22 13.40
N ASN A 3 12.79 19.12 12.06
CA ASN A 3 11.77 19.67 11.13
C ASN A 3 12.02 19.34 9.65
N TYR A 4 13.08 18.60 9.29
CA TYR A 4 13.41 18.33 7.88
C TYR A 4 12.61 17.21 7.20
N ILE A 5 11.87 16.39 7.95
CA ILE A 5 11.19 15.21 7.37
C ILE A 5 9.84 15.56 6.72
N LEU A 6 9.19 16.65 7.16
CA LEU A 6 7.89 17.07 6.60
C LEU A 6 8.00 18.01 5.39
N THR A 7 9.13 18.70 5.19
CA THR A 7 9.33 19.59 4.03
C THR A 7 9.74 18.82 2.76
N MET A 8 10.44 17.69 2.93
CA MET A 8 11.13 16.97 1.86
C MET A 8 10.21 16.36 0.77
N SER A 9 8.94 16.06 1.10
CA SER A 9 7.97 15.52 0.13
C SER A 9 7.25 16.62 -0.67
N TRP A 10 7.11 17.83 -0.11
CA TRP A 10 6.39 18.93 -0.75
C TRP A 10 7.21 19.56 -1.85
N ASP A 11 8.50 19.77 -1.63
CA ASP A 11 9.39 20.41 -2.61
C ASP A 11 9.50 19.58 -3.90
N LEU A 12 9.58 18.25 -3.77
CA LEU A 12 9.58 17.34 -4.92
C LEU A 12 8.25 17.33 -5.66
N TRP A 13 7.13 17.38 -4.92
CA TRP A 13 5.81 17.41 -5.52
C TRP A 13 5.59 18.72 -6.29
N VAL A 14 5.98 19.86 -5.68
CA VAL A 14 5.91 21.19 -6.30
C VAL A 14 6.74 21.24 -7.58
N ILE A 15 7.99 20.76 -7.55
CA ILE A 15 8.83 20.72 -8.77
C ILE A 15 8.27 19.76 -9.80
N GLY A 16 7.73 18.60 -9.40
CA GLY A 16 7.05 17.68 -10.30
C GLY A 16 5.81 18.29 -10.96
N CYS A 17 5.08 19.16 -10.24
CA CYS A 17 3.95 19.91 -10.78
C CYS A 17 4.41 21.03 -11.72
N LEU A 18 5.44 21.78 -11.34
CA LEU A 18 6.02 22.85 -12.16
C LEU A 18 6.62 22.30 -13.46
N LYS A 19 7.37 21.19 -13.41
CA LYS A 19 7.89 20.53 -14.61
C LYS A 19 6.76 20.15 -15.55
N ARG A 20 5.74 19.44 -15.06
CA ARG A 20 4.56 19.06 -15.85
C ARG A 20 3.81 20.26 -16.44
N LEU A 21 3.68 21.35 -15.69
CA LEU A 21 3.06 22.59 -16.16
C LEU A 21 3.86 23.23 -17.30
N PHE A 22 5.18 23.38 -17.15
CA PHE A 22 6.02 23.98 -18.17
C PHE A 22 6.19 23.09 -19.40
N ASP A 23 6.22 21.77 -19.23
CA ASP A 23 6.21 20.81 -20.34
C ASP A 23 4.91 20.94 -21.16
N TYR A 24 3.76 21.09 -20.48
CA TYR A 24 2.48 21.35 -21.15
C TYR A 24 2.47 22.71 -21.87
N ALA A 25 2.97 23.76 -21.22
CA ALA A 25 3.05 25.10 -21.81
C ALA A 25 3.97 25.15 -23.04
N GLN A 26 5.09 24.41 -23.00
CA GLN A 26 6.00 24.28 -24.13
C GLN A 26 5.36 23.51 -25.28
N ALA A 27 4.64 22.41 -25.00
CA ALA A 27 3.89 21.66 -26.00
C ALA A 27 2.77 22.47 -26.67
N LYS A 28 2.24 23.49 -25.98
CA LYS A 28 1.28 24.47 -26.51
C LYS A 28 1.94 25.71 -27.12
N THR A 29 3.26 25.75 -27.18
CA THR A 29 4.04 26.88 -27.72
C THR A 29 3.79 28.20 -26.98
N LEU A 30 3.31 28.14 -25.73
CA LEU A 30 3.10 29.31 -24.86
C LEU A 30 4.41 29.82 -24.24
N VAL A 31 5.42 28.94 -24.19
CA VAL A 31 6.79 29.25 -23.74
C VAL A 31 7.78 28.58 -24.69
N GLU A 32 8.89 29.24 -24.97
CA GLU A 32 9.94 28.70 -25.86
C GLU A 32 10.77 27.60 -25.19
N GLN A 33 11.07 27.77 -23.90
CA GLN A 33 11.91 26.84 -23.13
C GLN A 33 11.36 26.61 -21.73
N ASN A 34 11.51 25.39 -21.21
CA ASN A 34 11.18 25.05 -19.83
C ASN A 34 12.32 25.48 -18.89
N PRO A 35 12.13 26.51 -18.03
CA PRO A 35 13.19 27.04 -17.17
C PRO A 35 13.61 26.08 -16.05
N ILE A 36 12.85 25.02 -15.81
CA ILE A 36 13.05 24.06 -14.71
C ILE A 36 13.55 22.69 -15.25
N ALA A 37 13.70 22.56 -16.56
CA ALA A 37 14.15 21.31 -17.19
C ALA A 37 15.54 20.85 -16.70
N SER A 38 16.45 21.80 -16.47
CA SER A 38 17.83 21.54 -16.05
C SER A 38 18.01 21.39 -14.53
N LEU A 39 16.96 21.62 -13.73
CA LEU A 39 17.02 21.50 -12.27
C LEU A 39 17.14 20.03 -11.85
N PRO A 40 18.31 19.59 -11.34
CA PRO A 40 18.54 18.20 -10.97
C PRO A 40 17.84 17.90 -9.64
N THR A 41 16.96 16.90 -9.63
CA THR A 41 16.16 16.51 -8.45
C THR A 41 17.03 16.20 -7.22
N ARG A 42 18.28 15.76 -7.43
CA ARG A 42 19.28 15.48 -6.39
C ARG A 42 19.69 16.68 -5.52
N PHE A 43 19.50 17.91 -5.98
CA PHE A 43 19.81 19.12 -5.19
C PHE A 43 18.66 19.53 -4.25
N ILE A 44 17.49 18.87 -4.37
CA ILE A 44 16.28 19.17 -3.59
C ILE A 44 16.02 18.09 -2.53
N THR A 45 16.38 16.84 -2.79
CA THR A 45 16.15 15.73 -1.86
C THR A 45 17.27 14.70 -1.88
N THR A 46 17.55 14.13 -0.71
CA THR A 46 18.17 12.81 -0.60
C THR A 46 17.05 11.87 -0.17
N GLN A 47 16.69 10.91 -1.03
CA GLN A 47 15.81 9.83 -0.61
C GLN A 47 16.60 8.94 0.35
N GLU A 48 16.43 9.16 1.65
CA GLU A 48 16.97 8.24 2.65
C GLU A 48 16.16 6.95 2.59
N SER A 49 16.80 5.85 2.18
CA SER A 49 16.23 4.53 2.34
C SER A 49 16.08 4.25 3.84
N ARG A 50 14.93 3.68 4.22
CA ARG A 50 14.78 3.15 5.57
C ARG A 50 15.37 1.75 5.55
N ASP A 51 16.52 1.58 6.18
CA ASP A 51 17.22 0.29 6.22
C ASP A 51 16.73 -0.62 7.37
N ARG A 52 15.89 -0.09 8.27
CA ARG A 52 15.33 -0.85 9.39
C ARG A 52 14.25 -1.84 8.91
N ALA A 53 14.51 -3.13 9.12
CA ALA A 53 13.51 -4.19 9.09
C ALA A 53 13.17 -4.67 10.52
N LEU A 54 12.08 -5.43 10.67
CA LEU A 54 11.75 -6.08 11.94
C LEU A 54 12.59 -7.34 12.13
N GLU A 55 13.18 -7.49 13.31
CA GLU A 55 13.86 -8.72 13.70
C GLU A 55 12.85 -9.85 13.99
N PRO A 56 13.21 -11.14 13.87
CA PRO A 56 12.30 -12.26 14.15
C PRO A 56 11.68 -12.21 15.56
N ALA A 57 12.42 -11.70 16.55
CA ALA A 57 11.91 -11.50 17.90
C ALA A 57 10.85 -10.38 17.96
N GLU A 58 11.07 -9.27 17.26
CA GLU A 58 10.11 -8.17 17.17
C GLU A 58 8.84 -8.60 16.43
N ILE A 59 8.97 -9.41 15.37
CA ILE A 59 7.83 -9.99 14.66
C ILE A 59 6.98 -10.84 15.60
N ARG A 60 7.61 -11.67 16.43
CA ARG A 60 6.90 -12.47 17.43
C ARG A 60 6.15 -11.58 18.42
N THR A 61 6.82 -10.59 18.99
CA THR A 61 6.20 -9.65 19.94
C THR A 61 5.02 -8.93 19.29
N PHE A 62 5.20 -8.41 18.07
CA PHE A 62 4.16 -7.76 17.30
C PHE A 62 2.93 -8.65 17.12
N LEU A 63 3.11 -9.91 16.70
CA LEU A 63 1.98 -10.82 16.50
C LEU A 63 1.25 -11.14 17.81
N VAL A 64 1.99 -11.34 18.91
CA VAL A 64 1.39 -11.58 20.23
C VAL A 64 0.53 -10.39 20.66
N GLU A 65 1.08 -9.18 20.62
CA GLU A 65 0.38 -7.96 20.99
C GLU A 65 -0.80 -7.67 20.06
N LEU A 66 -0.62 -7.87 18.75
CA LEU A 66 -1.67 -7.71 17.76
C LEU A 66 -2.88 -8.57 18.10
N TYR A 67 -2.69 -9.85 18.43
CA TYR A 67 -3.80 -10.74 18.75
C TYR A 67 -4.42 -10.46 20.13
N GLN A 68 -3.66 -9.95 21.08
CA GLN A 68 -4.14 -9.53 22.42
C GLN A 68 -4.85 -8.17 22.42
N SER A 69 -4.59 -7.31 21.44
CA SER A 69 -5.19 -5.97 21.33
C SER A 69 -6.72 -5.99 21.18
N ASN A 70 -7.36 -4.83 21.35
CA ASN A 70 -8.81 -4.68 21.11
C ASN A 70 -9.16 -4.33 19.64
N ILE A 71 -8.22 -4.53 18.71
CA ILE A 71 -8.44 -4.27 17.28
C ILE A 71 -9.48 -5.25 16.73
N ALA A 72 -10.32 -4.80 15.80
CA ALA A 72 -11.28 -5.67 15.12
C ALA A 72 -10.58 -6.89 14.48
N ARG A 73 -11.18 -8.08 14.62
CA ARG A 73 -10.58 -9.35 14.12
C ARG A 73 -10.13 -9.26 12.67
N ARG A 74 -10.96 -8.68 11.79
CA ARG A 74 -10.63 -8.47 10.36
C ARG A 74 -9.31 -7.71 10.16
N ASN A 75 -9.05 -6.68 10.97
CA ASN A 75 -7.86 -5.84 10.85
C ASN A 75 -6.62 -6.58 11.40
N LYS A 76 -6.79 -7.40 12.44
CA LYS A 76 -5.72 -8.29 12.94
C LYS A 76 -5.29 -9.27 11.84
N LEU A 77 -6.25 -9.93 11.19
CA LEU A 77 -5.98 -10.85 10.09
C LEU A 77 -5.31 -10.14 8.92
N ALA A 78 -5.77 -8.95 8.55
CA ALA A 78 -5.18 -8.14 7.48
C ALA A 78 -3.70 -7.79 7.78
N LEU A 79 -3.39 -7.33 8.99
CA LEU A 79 -2.02 -6.99 9.39
C LEU A 79 -1.11 -8.23 9.40
N HIS A 80 -1.62 -9.38 9.86
CA HIS A 80 -0.87 -10.63 9.80
C HIS A 80 -0.64 -11.09 8.35
N LEU A 81 -1.64 -10.95 7.48
CA LEU A 81 -1.49 -11.27 6.05
C LEU A 81 -0.46 -10.38 5.35
N LEU A 82 -0.39 -9.09 5.68
CA LEU A 82 0.67 -8.21 5.15
C LEU A 82 2.07 -8.70 5.54
N LEU A 83 2.23 -9.21 6.76
CA LEU A 83 3.49 -9.79 7.20
C LEU A 83 3.83 -11.10 6.46
N LEU A 84 2.83 -11.95 6.19
CA LEU A 84 3.06 -13.24 5.52
C LEU A 84 3.27 -13.11 4.01
N THR A 85 2.56 -12.17 3.37
CA THR A 85 2.55 -12.03 1.90
C THR A 85 3.49 -10.93 1.41
N LEU A 86 3.90 -10.01 2.28
CA LEU A 86 4.72 -8.83 1.97
C LEU A 86 4.15 -7.94 0.86
N THR A 87 2.87 -8.11 0.54
CA THR A 87 2.14 -7.26 -0.40
C THR A 87 1.99 -5.85 0.13
N ARG A 88 1.77 -4.90 -0.77
CA ARG A 88 1.47 -3.54 -0.35
C ARG A 88 0.10 -3.52 0.30
N LYS A 89 -0.03 -2.70 1.34
CA LYS A 89 -1.30 -2.40 1.98
C LYS A 89 -2.43 -2.09 0.99
N GLY A 90 -2.13 -1.29 -0.03
CA GLY A 90 -3.09 -0.90 -1.07
C GLY A 90 -3.58 -2.07 -1.93
N GLU A 91 -2.72 -3.05 -2.19
CA GLU A 91 -3.04 -4.26 -2.96
C GLU A 91 -3.99 -5.14 -2.13
N LEU A 92 -3.71 -5.33 -0.83
CA LEU A 92 -4.57 -6.11 0.07
C LEU A 92 -5.92 -5.42 0.34
N THR A 93 -5.95 -4.10 0.56
CA THR A 93 -7.21 -3.38 0.83
C THR A 93 -8.16 -3.39 -0.38
N GLN A 94 -7.62 -3.48 -1.59
CA GLN A 94 -8.40 -3.53 -2.83
C GLN A 94 -8.54 -4.96 -3.38
N ALA A 95 -8.19 -5.97 -2.59
CA ALA A 95 -8.32 -7.35 -3.00
C ALA A 95 -9.80 -7.77 -3.07
N ARG A 96 -10.13 -8.55 -4.09
CA ARG A 96 -11.45 -9.12 -4.32
C ARG A 96 -11.35 -10.64 -4.39
N TRP A 97 -12.40 -11.33 -3.95
CA TRP A 97 -12.40 -12.80 -3.91
C TRP A 97 -12.26 -13.45 -5.28
N GLU A 98 -12.73 -12.78 -6.35
CA GLU A 98 -12.60 -13.25 -7.74
C GLU A 98 -11.14 -13.45 -8.19
N HIS A 99 -10.18 -12.81 -7.51
CA HIS A 99 -8.75 -12.93 -7.83
C HIS A 99 -8.03 -14.04 -7.05
N PHE A 100 -8.74 -14.80 -6.20
CA PHE A 100 -8.15 -15.86 -5.37
C PHE A 100 -8.47 -17.24 -5.93
N HIS A 101 -7.42 -18.04 -6.11
CA HIS A 101 -7.52 -19.45 -6.44
C HIS A 101 -7.03 -20.26 -5.23
N PHE A 102 -7.95 -20.56 -4.31
CA PHE A 102 -7.60 -21.24 -3.05
C PHE A 102 -7.10 -22.68 -3.23
N ASP A 103 -7.49 -23.36 -4.31
CA ASP A 103 -7.02 -24.72 -4.62
C ASP A 103 -5.56 -24.72 -5.07
N GLY A 104 -5.14 -23.72 -5.85
CA GLY A 104 -3.76 -23.51 -6.26
C GLY A 104 -2.92 -22.78 -5.21
N GLY A 105 -3.56 -22.17 -4.20
CA GLY A 105 -2.89 -21.31 -3.23
C GLY A 105 -2.35 -20.04 -3.90
N GLU A 106 -3.11 -19.44 -4.82
CA GLU A 106 -2.66 -18.29 -5.61
C GLU A 106 -3.59 -17.10 -5.39
N TRP A 107 -2.99 -15.92 -5.30
CA TRP A 107 -3.70 -14.64 -5.33
C TRP A 107 -3.14 -13.80 -6.47
N LEU A 108 -3.99 -13.51 -7.45
CA LEU A 108 -3.67 -12.62 -8.56
C LEU A 108 -3.86 -11.16 -8.12
N ILE A 109 -2.84 -10.34 -8.26
CA ILE A 109 -2.97 -8.88 -8.11
C ILE A 109 -3.11 -8.28 -9.51
N PRO A 110 -4.29 -7.71 -9.85
CA PRO A 110 -4.53 -7.16 -11.17
C PRO A 110 -3.75 -5.85 -11.37
N PRO A 111 -3.48 -5.44 -12.61
CA PRO A 111 -2.63 -4.28 -12.90
C PRO A 111 -3.18 -2.98 -12.29
N GLU A 112 -4.49 -2.82 -12.20
CA GLU A 112 -5.17 -1.65 -11.62
C GLU A 112 -4.86 -1.48 -10.13
N ASN A 113 -4.62 -2.59 -9.43
CA ASN A 113 -4.28 -2.60 -8.01
C ASN A 113 -2.77 -2.56 -7.76
N SER A 114 -1.96 -2.76 -8.81
CA SER A 114 -0.51 -2.82 -8.73
C SER A 114 0.11 -1.43 -8.88
N LYS A 115 1.01 -1.06 -7.96
CA LYS A 115 1.72 0.23 -8.01
C LYS A 115 2.51 0.44 -9.31
N THR A 116 2.94 -0.64 -9.95
CA THR A 116 3.74 -0.59 -11.19
C THR A 116 2.93 -0.89 -12.44
N GLU A 117 1.59 -0.97 -12.33
CA GLU A 117 0.67 -1.31 -13.43
C GLU A 117 0.97 -2.68 -14.08
N LYS A 118 1.66 -3.55 -13.34
CA LYS A 118 2.03 -4.90 -13.79
C LYS A 118 1.30 -5.93 -12.93
N PRO A 119 0.57 -6.87 -13.55
CA PRO A 119 -0.04 -7.96 -12.82
C PRO A 119 1.05 -8.85 -12.22
N HIS A 120 0.80 -9.39 -11.04
CA HIS A 120 1.68 -10.39 -10.44
C HIS A 120 0.88 -11.35 -9.56
N VAL A 121 1.40 -12.57 -9.40
CA VAL A 121 0.79 -13.63 -8.59
C VAL A 121 1.55 -13.74 -7.27
N VAL A 122 0.79 -13.80 -6.19
CA VAL A 122 1.29 -14.04 -4.83
C VAL A 122 0.92 -15.47 -4.45
N TYR A 123 1.93 -16.29 -4.19
CA TYR A 123 1.73 -17.65 -3.71
C TYR A 123 1.45 -17.63 -2.20
N LEU A 124 0.36 -18.27 -1.82
CA LEU A 124 -0.17 -18.29 -0.46
C LEU A 124 0.37 -19.52 0.28
N SER A 125 1.01 -19.28 1.42
CA SER A 125 1.32 -20.35 2.36
C SER A 125 0.04 -20.92 2.97
N ARG A 126 0.11 -22.13 3.54
CA ARG A 126 -1.03 -22.73 4.26
C ARG A 126 -1.61 -21.79 5.31
N GLN A 127 -0.74 -21.09 6.04
CA GLN A 127 -1.14 -20.10 7.06
C GLN A 127 -1.88 -18.92 6.42
N ALA A 128 -1.37 -18.36 5.32
CA ALA A 128 -2.04 -17.26 4.62
C ALA A 128 -3.42 -17.69 4.09
N THR A 129 -3.51 -18.87 3.50
CA THR A 129 -4.78 -19.45 3.02
C THR A 129 -5.80 -19.62 4.14
N GLU A 130 -5.39 -20.11 5.31
CA GLU A 130 -6.27 -20.23 6.48
C GLU A 130 -6.80 -18.87 6.94
N LEU A 131 -5.94 -17.84 7.00
CA LEU A 131 -6.36 -16.49 7.37
C LEU A 131 -7.30 -15.85 6.34
N PHE A 132 -7.07 -16.09 5.04
CA PHE A 132 -7.99 -15.64 3.99
C PHE A 132 -9.34 -16.35 4.06
N ARG A 133 -9.39 -17.65 4.37
CA ARG A 133 -10.65 -18.37 4.60
C ARG A 133 -11.40 -17.84 5.81
N GLU A 134 -10.70 -17.50 6.89
CA GLU A 134 -11.32 -16.85 8.05
C GLU A 134 -11.88 -15.48 7.67
N LEU A 135 -11.14 -14.67 6.91
CA LEU A 135 -11.63 -13.39 6.38
C LEU A 135 -12.85 -13.57 5.48
N HIS A 136 -12.89 -14.62 4.66
CA HIS A 136 -14.04 -14.93 3.81
C HIS A 136 -15.30 -15.16 4.64
N GLY A 137 -15.20 -15.91 5.74
CA GLY A 137 -16.32 -16.08 6.68
C GLY A 137 -16.76 -14.77 7.36
N LEU A 138 -15.83 -13.85 7.61
CA LEU A 138 -16.11 -12.53 8.21
C LEU A 138 -16.65 -11.50 7.20
N ALA A 139 -16.39 -11.69 5.91
CA ALA A 139 -16.79 -10.77 4.85
C ALA A 139 -18.27 -10.93 4.43
N GLY A 140 -18.87 -12.09 4.71
CA GLY A 140 -20.23 -12.41 4.28
C GLY A 140 -20.33 -12.43 2.75
N ASP A 141 -21.35 -11.77 2.20
CA ASP A 141 -21.60 -11.71 0.75
C ASP A 141 -20.82 -10.59 0.02
N SER A 142 -19.80 -10.01 0.66
CA SER A 142 -19.02 -8.95 0.02
C SER A 142 -18.08 -9.49 -1.05
N GLU A 143 -17.98 -8.80 -2.19
CA GLU A 143 -16.96 -9.04 -3.22
C GLU A 143 -15.53 -8.75 -2.74
N TRP A 144 -15.39 -7.91 -1.71
CA TRP A 144 -14.10 -7.43 -1.20
C TRP A 144 -13.60 -8.32 -0.07
N VAL A 145 -12.29 -8.57 -0.07
CA VAL A 145 -11.62 -9.31 1.02
C VAL A 145 -11.70 -8.55 2.34
N LEU A 146 -11.61 -7.23 2.27
CA LEU A 146 -11.72 -6.33 3.42
C LEU A 146 -12.85 -5.34 3.16
N PRO A 147 -14.11 -5.70 3.49
CA PRO A 147 -15.24 -4.80 3.28
C PRO A 147 -15.16 -3.58 4.20
N GLY A 148 -15.51 -2.43 3.63
CA GLY A 148 -15.70 -1.17 4.33
C GLY A 148 -16.99 -1.15 5.16
N ARG A 149 -17.29 0.01 5.77
CA ARG A 149 -18.57 0.23 6.46
C ARG A 149 -19.72 0.48 5.49
N VAL A 150 -19.40 1.06 4.33
CA VAL A 150 -20.35 1.28 3.24
C VAL A 150 -20.39 0.01 2.38
N SER A 151 -21.59 -0.42 2.01
CA SER A 151 -21.77 -1.60 1.14
C SER A 151 -21.03 -1.42 -0.18
N HIS A 152 -20.54 -2.53 -0.75
CA HIS A 152 -19.83 -2.57 -2.04
C HIS A 152 -18.57 -1.69 -2.12
N GLN A 153 -17.97 -1.34 -0.99
CA GLN A 153 -16.71 -0.60 -0.95
C GLN A 153 -15.66 -1.34 -0.12
N PRO A 154 -14.38 -1.27 -0.51
CA PRO A 154 -13.31 -1.76 0.32
C PRO A 154 -13.15 -0.90 1.56
N ILE A 155 -12.39 -1.42 2.53
CA ILE A 155 -11.97 -0.65 3.69
C ILE A 155 -11.16 0.59 3.28
N SER A 156 -11.28 1.68 4.05
CA SER A 156 -10.50 2.89 3.77
C SER A 156 -9.00 2.56 3.84
N PRO A 157 -8.18 3.12 2.93
CA PRO A 157 -6.73 2.99 3.01
C PRO A 157 -6.17 3.44 4.36
N MET A 158 -6.84 4.35 5.08
CA MET A 158 -6.34 4.81 6.39
C MET A 158 -6.59 3.81 7.52
N THR A 159 -7.54 2.89 7.39
CA THR A 159 -7.99 2.06 8.51
C THR A 159 -6.90 1.17 9.09
N LEU A 160 -6.06 0.57 8.23
CA LEU A 160 -4.93 -0.24 8.69
C LEU A 160 -3.82 0.61 9.32
N ASN A 161 -3.64 1.87 8.89
CA ASN A 161 -2.69 2.77 9.54
C ASN A 161 -3.17 3.15 10.94
N ALA A 162 -4.46 3.49 11.06
CA ALA A 162 -5.08 3.84 12.33
C ALA A 162 -5.13 2.65 13.31
N ALA A 163 -5.11 1.41 12.81
CA ALA A 163 -5.03 0.22 13.64
C ALA A 163 -3.64 -0.01 14.25
N MET A 164 -2.58 0.60 13.71
CA MET A 164 -1.21 0.46 14.20
C MET A 164 -0.76 1.62 15.12
N THR A 165 -1.60 2.64 15.28
CA THR A 165 -1.36 3.80 16.15
C THR A 165 -2.08 3.59 17.48
#